data_AF-A0A1R2CWA2-F1
#
_entry.id   AF-A0A1R2CWA2-F1
#
_cell.length_a   1.000
_cell.length_b   1.000
_cell.length_c   1.000
_cell.angle_alpha   90.00
_cell.angle_beta   90.00
_cell.angle_gamma   90.00
#
_symmetry.space_group_name_H-M   'P 1'
#
loop_
_entity.id
_entity.type
_entity.pdbx_description
1 polymer ?
#
loop_
_entity_poly.entity_id
_entity_poly.type
_entity_poly.pdbx_seq_one_letter_code
_entity_poly.pdbx_strand_id
1 'polypeptide(L)'
;MVGEKTTAKTLPRNESKVLTLFDTMRKSSPQTPKKEYVRCKLIRGHKRAIRQILKNIIPKTTIHKFSATDIKAHNLWLLIQQIVIKNIATFGGLSKTESGPITDGRAKRTNESLKKCEKSFNAAFCKAYFSNQDVRESFSHYLNLIFVDFDPNILKKKFEFSCCRSDKHTVECLEKWSELQKYLKNEMLKELDCEPFESNTNYVSLPDFNSFINFEIPDFTDSDTLILTQ
;
A
#
# COMPACT_ATOMS: atom_id res chain seq x y z
N MET A 1 34.66 -33.47 -2.31
CA MET A 1 33.54 -32.95 -1.52
C MET A 1 33.79 -31.47 -1.24
N VAL A 2 33.22 -30.59 -2.07
CA VAL A 2 33.34 -29.13 -1.90
C VAL A 2 32.08 -28.68 -1.17
N GLY A 3 32.24 -28.31 0.10
CA GLY A 3 31.15 -27.82 0.93
C GLY A 3 30.73 -26.43 0.47
N GLU A 4 29.53 -26.34 -0.11
CA GLU A 4 28.91 -25.10 -0.53
C GLU A 4 28.42 -24.36 0.72
N LYS A 5 29.16 -23.31 1.12
CA LYS A 5 28.76 -22.43 2.22
C LYS A 5 27.61 -21.55 1.75
N THR A 6 26.39 -21.90 2.15
CA THR A 6 25.22 -21.03 2.02
C THR A 6 25.37 -19.84 2.96
N THR A 7 25.87 -18.71 2.46
CA THR A 7 25.84 -17.45 3.19
C THR A 7 24.41 -16.92 3.20
N ALA A 8 23.69 -17.13 4.31
CA ALA A 8 22.45 -16.42 4.60
C ALA A 8 22.77 -14.91 4.64
N LYS A 9 22.38 -14.18 3.59
CA LYS A 9 22.48 -12.72 3.57
C LYS A 9 21.47 -12.17 4.58
N THR A 10 21.98 -11.66 5.69
CA THR A 10 21.22 -10.87 6.67
C THR A 10 20.59 -9.69 5.94
N LEU A 11 19.25 -9.63 5.90
CA LEU A 11 18.52 -8.54 5.26
C LEU A 11 18.91 -7.19 5.92
N PRO A 12 19.26 -6.15 5.14
CA PRO A 12 19.48 -4.81 5.65
C PRO A 12 18.28 -4.32 6.46
N ARG A 13 18.55 -3.60 7.57
CA ARG A 13 17.56 -3.03 8.51
C ARG A 13 16.41 -2.21 7.87
N ASN A 14 16.52 -1.84 6.60
CA ASN A 14 15.56 -1.02 5.85
C ASN A 14 14.70 -1.81 4.85
N GLU A 15 14.84 -3.13 4.75
CA GLU A 15 14.08 -3.95 3.81
C GLU A 15 12.85 -4.57 4.52
N SER A 16 11.67 -4.49 3.89
CA SER A 16 10.48 -5.22 4.35
C SER A 16 10.42 -6.54 3.60
N LYS A 17 10.28 -7.65 4.34
CA LYS A 17 10.09 -8.99 3.76
C LYS A 17 8.91 -9.06 2.79
N VAL A 18 7.89 -8.22 2.99
CA VAL A 18 6.74 -8.16 2.08
C VAL A 18 7.09 -7.41 0.80
N LEU A 19 7.89 -6.34 0.89
CA LEU A 19 8.29 -5.59 -0.32
C LEU A 19 9.23 -6.39 -1.22
N THR A 20 10.02 -7.32 -0.67
CA THR A 20 10.88 -8.22 -1.47
C THR A 20 10.09 -9.18 -2.36
N LEU A 21 8.78 -9.32 -2.16
CA LEU A 21 7.89 -10.11 -3.02
C LEU A 21 7.54 -9.39 -4.33
N PHE A 22 7.96 -8.14 -4.49
CA PHE A 22 7.61 -7.29 -5.61
C PHE A 22 8.84 -6.72 -6.29
N ASP A 23 8.69 -6.45 -7.58
CA ASP A 23 9.61 -5.67 -8.39
C ASP A 23 8.98 -4.35 -8.80
N THR A 24 9.76 -3.29 -8.96
CA THR A 24 9.32 -2.05 -9.62
C THR A 24 9.15 -2.28 -11.12
N MET A 25 8.15 -1.65 -11.75
CA MET A 25 7.88 -1.79 -13.19
C MET A 25 8.89 -1.07 -14.11
N ARG A 26 10.13 -0.82 -13.66
CA ARG A 26 11.16 -0.19 -14.48
C ARG A 26 11.67 -1.19 -15.53
N LYS A 27 11.49 -0.85 -16.82
CA LYS A 27 11.80 -1.75 -17.95
C LYS A 27 13.24 -2.26 -17.99
N SER A 28 14.21 -1.43 -17.58
CA SER A 28 15.65 -1.75 -17.73
C SER A 28 16.30 -2.35 -16.47
N SER A 29 15.68 -2.19 -15.30
CA SER A 29 16.24 -2.65 -14.02
C SER A 29 15.14 -2.78 -12.98
N PRO A 30 14.37 -3.88 -13.01
CA PRO A 30 13.44 -4.21 -11.94
C PRO A 30 14.20 -4.26 -10.61
N GLN A 31 13.71 -3.53 -9.62
CA GLN A 31 14.28 -3.47 -8.28
C GLN A 31 13.17 -3.60 -7.26
N THR A 32 13.49 -4.18 -6.11
CA THR A 32 12.59 -4.20 -4.94
C THR A 32 12.14 -2.78 -4.56
N PRO A 33 10.84 -2.53 -4.35
CA PRO A 33 10.34 -1.25 -3.88
C PRO A 33 10.93 -0.84 -2.53
N LYS A 34 11.42 0.40 -2.42
CA LYS A 34 11.93 0.97 -1.16
C LYS A 34 10.76 1.35 -0.24
N LYS A 35 10.87 1.08 1.07
CA LYS A 35 9.87 1.48 2.09
C LYS A 35 9.49 2.96 1.99
N GLU A 36 10.48 3.83 1.88
CA GLU A 36 10.26 5.27 1.77
C GLU A 36 9.49 5.67 0.51
N TYR A 37 9.72 5.00 -0.63
CA TYR A 37 8.96 5.24 -1.85
C TYR A 37 7.48 4.88 -1.64
N VAL A 38 7.20 3.74 -1.01
CA VAL A 38 5.83 3.29 -0.69
C VAL A 38 5.15 4.30 0.23
N ARG A 39 5.80 4.69 1.33
CA ARG A 39 5.30 5.69 2.29
C ARG A 39 4.99 7.02 1.60
N CYS A 40 5.93 7.53 0.80
CA CYS A 40 5.77 8.74 -0.01
C CYS A 40 4.54 8.67 -0.92
N LYS A 41 4.42 7.59 -1.70
CA LYS A 41 3.33 7.40 -2.65
C LYS A 41 1.97 7.40 -1.96
N LEU A 42 1.84 6.65 -0.87
CA LEU A 42 0.60 6.52 -0.12
C LEU A 42 0.22 7.80 0.61
N ILE A 43 1.16 8.44 1.32
CA ILE A 43 0.88 9.69 2.05
C ILE A 43 0.52 10.81 1.08
N ARG A 44 1.21 10.93 -0.07
CA ARG A 44 0.85 11.90 -1.12
C ARG A 44 -0.55 11.64 -1.68
N GLY A 45 -0.87 10.38 -1.92
CA GLY A 45 -2.18 9.93 -2.35
C GLY A 45 -3.27 10.31 -1.35
N HIS A 46 -3.08 10.00 -0.07
CA HIS A 46 -4.03 10.32 1.00
C HIS A 46 -4.22 11.83 1.16
N LYS A 47 -3.13 12.61 1.19
CA LYS A 47 -3.20 14.09 1.17
C LYS A 47 -3.98 14.61 -0.03
N ARG A 48 -3.83 13.98 -1.21
CA ARG A 48 -4.60 14.36 -2.40
C ARG A 48 -6.08 14.01 -2.27
N ALA A 49 -6.42 12.84 -1.72
CA ALA A 49 -7.79 12.45 -1.43
C ALA A 49 -8.45 13.46 -0.46
N ILE A 50 -7.76 13.86 0.61
CA ILE A 50 -8.23 14.87 1.55
C ILE A 50 -8.54 16.20 0.83
N ARG A 51 -7.62 16.69 -0.02
CA ARG A 51 -7.87 17.93 -0.79
C ARG A 51 -9.06 17.81 -1.75
N GLN A 52 -9.30 16.62 -2.30
CA GLN A 52 -10.45 16.37 -3.16
C GLN A 52 -11.75 16.35 -2.36
N ILE A 53 -11.76 15.72 -1.18
CA ILE A 53 -12.88 15.75 -0.23
C ILE A 53 -13.24 17.19 0.16
N LEU A 54 -12.24 17.98 0.58
CA LEU A 54 -12.45 19.39 0.98
C LEU A 54 -12.99 20.27 -0.16
N LYS A 55 -12.92 19.79 -1.41
CA LYS A 55 -13.45 20.46 -2.60
C LYS A 55 -14.68 19.77 -3.19
N ASN A 56 -15.20 18.73 -2.52
CA ASN A 56 -16.30 17.88 -3.00
C ASN A 56 -16.03 17.27 -4.40
N ILE A 57 -14.80 16.82 -4.65
CA ILE A 57 -14.37 16.21 -5.92
C ILE A 57 -14.22 14.70 -5.74
N ILE A 58 -14.86 13.92 -6.61
CA ILE A 58 -14.64 12.46 -6.71
C ILE A 58 -13.36 12.19 -7.52
N PRO A 59 -12.46 11.30 -7.06
CA PRO A 59 -11.20 11.02 -7.73
C PRO A 59 -11.39 10.26 -9.06
N LYS A 60 -11.06 10.92 -10.17
CA LYS A 60 -11.09 10.33 -11.52
C LYS A 60 -9.74 9.77 -12.00
N THR A 61 -8.66 10.08 -11.28
CA THR A 61 -7.28 9.70 -11.63
C THR A 61 -6.50 9.33 -10.36
N THR A 62 -5.25 8.90 -10.52
CA THR A 62 -4.31 8.50 -9.44
C THR A 62 -4.65 7.17 -8.76
N ILE A 63 -3.88 6.83 -7.73
CA ILE A 63 -3.90 5.51 -7.06
C ILE A 63 -5.27 5.18 -6.42
N HIS A 64 -6.00 6.20 -5.96
CA HIS A 64 -7.31 6.06 -5.31
C HIS A 64 -8.48 6.45 -6.22
N LYS A 65 -8.30 6.37 -7.55
CA LYS A 65 -9.42 6.42 -8.49
C LYS A 65 -10.38 5.26 -8.19
N PHE A 66 -11.67 5.54 -8.16
CA PHE A 66 -12.73 4.53 -8.07
C PHE A 66 -13.95 4.95 -8.89
N SER A 67 -14.87 4.01 -9.15
CA SER A 67 -16.15 4.32 -9.78
C SER A 67 -17.18 4.72 -8.73
N ALA A 68 -17.87 5.85 -8.91
CA ALA A 68 -18.96 6.24 -8.01
C ALA A 68 -20.15 5.28 -8.04
N THR A 69 -20.24 4.42 -9.07
CA THR A 69 -21.25 3.35 -9.16
C THR A 69 -20.88 2.11 -8.35
N ASP A 70 -19.62 1.97 -7.92
CA ASP A 70 -19.23 0.92 -6.98
C ASP A 70 -19.60 1.36 -5.57
N ILE A 71 -20.65 0.72 -5.05
CA ILE A 71 -21.21 0.98 -3.72
C ILE A 71 -20.15 0.78 -2.63
N LYS A 72 -19.26 -0.22 -2.75
CA LYS A 72 -18.25 -0.50 -1.74
C LYS A 72 -17.21 0.61 -1.70
N ALA A 73 -16.66 0.97 -2.86
CA ALA A 73 -15.69 2.06 -2.95
C ALA A 73 -16.31 3.41 -2.54
N HIS A 74 -17.57 3.67 -2.92
CA HIS A 74 -18.27 4.89 -2.53
C HIS A 74 -18.48 4.97 -1.02
N ASN A 75 -18.89 3.88 -0.36
CA ASN A 75 -19.03 3.83 1.10
C ASN A 75 -17.70 4.11 1.81
N LEU A 76 -16.59 3.52 1.35
CA LEU A 76 -15.27 3.81 1.87
C LEU A 76 -14.90 5.30 1.70
N TRP A 77 -15.22 5.89 0.55
CA TRP A 77 -15.02 7.32 0.32
C TRP A 77 -15.83 8.19 1.29
N LEU A 78 -17.10 7.84 1.54
CA LEU A 78 -17.95 8.55 2.50
C LEU A 78 -17.40 8.46 3.93
N LEU A 79 -16.88 7.31 4.35
CA LEU A 79 -16.24 7.17 5.68
C LEU A 79 -15.04 8.10 5.81
N ILE A 80 -14.16 8.14 4.81
CA ILE A 80 -13.01 9.06 4.79
C ILE A 80 -13.52 10.51 4.85
N GLN A 81 -14.55 10.84 4.07
CA GLN A 81 -15.14 12.18 4.02
C GLN A 81 -15.70 12.61 5.38
N GLN A 82 -16.42 11.74 6.08
CA GLN A 82 -16.97 12.04 7.42
C GLN A 82 -15.86 12.37 8.42
N ILE A 83 -14.79 11.57 8.46
CA ILE A 83 -13.64 11.81 9.34
C ILE A 83 -12.96 13.15 9.02
N VAL A 84 -12.76 13.44 7.72
CA VAL A 84 -12.13 14.69 7.26
C VAL A 84 -12.97 15.92 7.60
N ILE A 85 -14.29 15.86 7.37
CA ILE A 85 -15.21 16.99 7.63
C ILE A 85 -15.31 17.24 9.15
N LYS A 86 -15.42 16.18 9.96
CA LYS A 86 -15.44 16.29 11.43
C LYS A 86 -14.18 16.96 11.99
N ASN A 87 -13.03 16.75 11.33
CA ASN A 87 -11.72 17.21 11.77
C ASN A 87 -11.09 18.22 10.79
N ILE A 88 -11.90 19.12 10.23
CA ILE A 88 -11.52 19.97 9.08
C ILE A 88 -10.27 20.82 9.32
N ALA A 89 -10.05 21.34 10.54
CA ALA A 89 -8.88 22.16 10.86
C ALA A 89 -7.58 21.36 10.73
N THR A 90 -7.57 20.15 11.31
CA THR A 90 -6.43 19.21 11.25
C THR A 90 -6.13 18.82 9.81
N PHE A 91 -7.14 18.34 9.07
CA PHE A 91 -6.96 17.86 7.70
C PHE A 91 -6.70 18.99 6.68
N GLY A 92 -7.26 20.18 6.91
CA GLY A 92 -7.01 21.38 6.12
C GLY A 92 -5.53 21.76 6.14
N GLY A 93 -4.90 21.75 7.32
CA GLY A 93 -3.46 21.97 7.46
C GLY A 93 -2.62 20.82 6.91
N LEU A 94 -2.95 19.58 7.28
CA LEU A 94 -2.21 18.37 6.92
C LEU A 94 -2.11 18.15 5.41
N SER A 95 -3.19 18.45 4.68
CA SER A 95 -3.33 18.13 3.25
C SER A 95 -2.53 19.06 2.32
N LYS A 96 -2.03 20.19 2.82
CA LYS A 96 -1.25 21.13 2.01
C LYS A 96 0.10 20.55 1.60
N THR A 97 0.59 20.94 0.43
CA THR A 97 1.93 20.53 -0.07
C THR A 97 3.05 21.06 0.82
N GLU A 98 2.87 22.24 1.41
CA GLU A 98 3.81 22.85 2.36
C GLU A 98 3.92 22.08 3.70
N SER A 99 2.98 21.19 3.99
CA SER A 99 3.01 20.31 5.17
C SER A 99 3.65 18.94 4.86
N GLY A 100 4.19 18.74 3.65
CA GLY A 100 4.96 17.53 3.29
C GLY A 100 6.43 17.62 3.72
N PRO A 101 7.31 16.73 3.27
CA PRO A 101 8.75 16.97 3.32
C PRO A 101 9.21 17.95 2.23
N ILE A 102 10.47 18.42 2.29
CA ILE A 102 11.02 19.41 1.34
C ILE A 102 10.80 18.99 -0.12
N THR A 103 10.92 17.71 -0.44
CA THR A 103 10.70 17.15 -1.78
C THR A 103 9.29 17.36 -2.35
N ASP A 104 8.31 17.78 -1.55
CA ASP A 104 6.91 17.94 -1.97
C ASP A 104 6.46 19.41 -2.09
N GLY A 105 7.15 20.33 -1.42
CA GLY A 105 6.70 21.71 -1.23
C GLY A 105 7.76 22.80 -1.40
N ARG A 106 8.98 22.47 -1.84
CA ARG A 106 10.11 23.41 -1.91
C ARG A 106 9.77 24.73 -2.58
N ALA A 107 9.03 24.71 -3.70
CA ALA A 107 8.69 25.91 -4.47
C ALA A 107 7.72 26.88 -3.75
N LYS A 108 7.04 26.44 -2.68
CA LYS A 108 6.02 27.23 -1.97
C LYS A 108 6.44 27.63 -0.55
N ARG A 109 7.72 27.45 -0.20
CA ARG A 109 8.24 27.63 1.16
C ARG A 109 9.24 28.77 1.26
N THR A 110 9.25 29.43 2.41
CA THR A 110 10.27 30.41 2.81
C THR A 110 11.53 29.72 3.32
N ASN A 111 12.67 30.42 3.30
CA ASN A 111 13.97 29.87 3.74
C ASN A 111 13.96 29.42 5.21
N GLU A 112 13.28 30.13 6.13
CA GLU A 112 13.12 29.70 7.52
C GLU A 112 12.36 28.37 7.64
N SER A 113 11.30 28.18 6.86
CA SER A 113 10.48 26.96 6.91
C SER A 113 11.19 25.71 6.39
N LEU A 114 12.19 25.89 5.51
CA LEU A 114 13.02 24.79 5.00
C LEU A 114 13.94 24.19 6.06
N LYS A 115 14.41 24.99 7.04
CA LYS A 115 15.33 24.51 8.09
C LYS A 115 14.67 23.58 9.10
N LYS A 116 13.35 23.70 9.30
CA LYS A 116 12.59 22.95 10.31
C LYS A 116 11.86 21.72 9.74
N CYS A 117 11.99 21.46 8.45
CA CYS A 117 11.21 20.43 7.77
C CYS A 117 12.07 19.24 7.36
N GLU A 118 11.51 18.05 7.49
CA GLU A 118 12.14 16.82 7.03
C GLU A 118 12.43 16.88 5.53
N LYS A 119 13.60 16.36 5.14
CA LYS A 119 14.05 16.40 3.74
C LYS A 119 13.21 15.48 2.85
N SER A 120 12.69 14.39 3.40
CA SER A 120 12.03 13.33 2.65
C SER A 120 10.95 12.62 3.49
N PHE A 121 10.30 11.59 2.93
CA PHE A 121 9.29 10.79 3.63
C PHE A 121 9.97 9.73 4.53
N ASN A 122 10.94 10.17 5.32
CA ASN A 122 11.68 9.34 6.27
C ASN A 122 10.78 8.92 7.45
N ALA A 123 11.33 8.11 8.34
CA ALA A 123 10.58 7.60 9.51
C ALA A 123 10.07 8.73 10.41
N ALA A 124 10.86 9.78 10.65
CA ALA A 124 10.48 10.91 11.49
C ALA A 124 9.25 11.65 10.92
N PHE A 125 9.27 11.97 9.63
CA PHE A 125 8.12 12.59 8.96
C PHE A 125 6.88 11.70 9.03
N CYS A 126 7.02 10.41 8.72
CA CYS A 126 5.89 9.50 8.69
C CYS A 126 5.29 9.29 10.09
N LYS A 127 6.13 9.19 11.12
CA LYS A 127 5.68 9.12 12.53
C LYS A 127 4.90 10.37 12.93
N ALA A 128 5.39 11.56 12.57
CA ALA A 128 4.66 12.80 12.81
C ALA A 128 3.32 12.83 12.07
N TYR A 129 3.28 12.39 10.80
CA TYR A 129 2.06 12.31 10.00
C TYR A 129 1.00 11.41 10.63
N PHE A 130 1.40 10.24 11.13
CA PHE A 130 0.51 9.25 11.74
C PHE A 130 0.31 9.42 13.27
N SER A 131 0.83 10.49 13.87
CA SER A 131 0.69 10.73 15.32
C SER A 131 -0.76 10.93 15.75
N ASN A 132 -1.59 11.53 14.89
CA ASN A 132 -3.01 11.77 15.14
C ASN A 132 -3.86 10.53 14.78
N GLN A 133 -4.76 10.12 15.69
CA GLN A 133 -5.61 8.95 15.51
C GLN A 133 -6.60 9.07 14.35
N ASP A 134 -7.25 10.22 14.15
CA ASP A 134 -8.16 10.46 13.03
C ASP A 134 -7.43 10.31 11.68
N VAL A 135 -6.15 10.69 11.63
CA VAL A 135 -5.32 10.50 10.43
C VAL A 135 -5.09 9.01 10.17
N ARG A 136 -4.81 8.21 11.21
CA ARG A 136 -4.63 6.76 11.07
C ARG A 136 -5.94 6.06 10.66
N GLU A 137 -7.06 6.45 11.25
CA GLU A 137 -8.39 5.96 10.89
C GLU A 137 -8.73 6.27 9.43
N SER A 138 -8.61 7.54 9.04
CA SER A 138 -8.81 7.99 7.65
C SER A 138 -7.88 7.25 6.67
N PHE A 139 -6.62 7.04 7.05
CA PHE A 139 -5.64 6.33 6.24
C PHE A 139 -5.97 4.83 6.10
N SER A 140 -6.51 4.19 7.14
CA SER A 140 -6.95 2.79 7.09
C SER A 140 -8.08 2.61 6.08
N HIS A 141 -9.11 3.48 6.11
CA HIS A 141 -10.17 3.48 5.09
C HIS A 141 -9.65 3.84 3.69
N TYR A 142 -8.66 4.73 3.61
CA TYR A 142 -7.99 5.06 2.35
C TYR A 142 -7.26 3.86 1.73
N LEU A 143 -6.59 3.03 2.55
CA LEU A 143 -5.99 1.78 2.08
C LEU A 143 -7.07 0.80 1.62
N ASN A 144 -8.18 0.66 2.35
CA ASN A 144 -9.31 -0.16 1.90
C ASN A 144 -9.82 0.30 0.52
N LEU A 145 -9.92 1.61 0.31
CA LEU A 145 -10.33 2.16 -0.99
C LEU A 145 -9.35 1.83 -2.11
N ILE A 146 -8.04 1.84 -1.85
CA ILE A 146 -7.03 1.46 -2.85
C ILE A 146 -7.18 -0.01 -3.25
N PHE A 147 -7.48 -0.88 -2.28
CA PHE A 147 -7.55 -2.34 -2.48
C PHE A 147 -8.98 -2.88 -2.71
N VAL A 148 -9.99 -2.01 -2.79
CA VAL A 148 -11.40 -2.43 -2.93
C VAL A 148 -11.61 -3.30 -4.17
N ASP A 149 -10.99 -2.90 -5.29
CA ASP A 149 -10.87 -3.73 -6.50
C ASP A 149 -9.61 -4.59 -6.39
N PHE A 150 -9.75 -5.76 -5.75
CA PHE A 150 -8.64 -6.66 -5.49
C PHE A 150 -8.28 -7.49 -6.74
N ASP A 151 -7.70 -6.81 -7.73
CA ASP A 151 -7.24 -7.39 -9.00
C ASP A 151 -5.76 -7.06 -9.19
N PRO A 152 -4.87 -8.07 -9.40
CA PRO A 152 -3.45 -7.84 -9.59
C PRO A 152 -3.09 -6.88 -10.74
N ASN A 153 -3.81 -6.89 -11.86
CA ASN A 153 -3.58 -5.95 -12.97
C ASN A 153 -3.90 -4.52 -12.57
N ILE A 154 -4.97 -4.31 -11.80
CA ILE A 154 -5.33 -3.00 -11.25
C ILE A 154 -4.29 -2.55 -10.23
N LEU A 155 -3.89 -3.44 -9.31
CA LEU A 155 -2.93 -3.15 -8.25
C LEU A 155 -1.52 -2.87 -8.80
N LYS A 156 -1.06 -3.63 -9.82
CA LYS A 156 0.19 -3.34 -10.55
C LYS A 156 0.21 -1.91 -11.08
N LYS A 157 -0.88 -1.45 -11.71
CA LYS A 157 -1.00 -0.07 -12.22
C LYS A 157 -1.03 0.97 -11.09
N LYS A 158 -1.77 0.70 -10.02
CA LYS A 158 -1.89 1.58 -8.84
C LYS A 158 -0.53 1.80 -8.16
N PHE A 159 0.21 0.71 -7.91
CA PHE A 159 1.47 0.73 -7.17
C PHE A 159 2.70 0.91 -8.05
N GLU A 160 2.60 0.68 -9.37
CA GLU A 160 3.73 0.59 -10.31
C GLU A 160 4.73 -0.52 -9.92
N PHE A 161 4.20 -1.60 -9.34
CA PHE A 161 4.93 -2.81 -8.97
C PHE A 161 4.51 -3.98 -9.84
N SER A 162 5.31 -5.03 -9.86
CA SER A 162 4.99 -6.34 -10.44
C SER A 162 5.13 -7.40 -9.36
N CYS A 163 4.11 -8.26 -9.23
CA CYS A 163 4.09 -9.40 -8.31
C CYS A 163 4.67 -10.69 -8.95
N CYS A 164 4.82 -10.69 -10.28
CA CYS A 164 5.33 -11.79 -11.08
C CYS A 164 5.91 -11.26 -12.40
N ARG A 165 6.60 -12.12 -13.16
CA ARG A 165 7.14 -11.80 -14.50
C ARG A 165 6.19 -12.14 -15.65
N SER A 166 5.19 -12.97 -15.37
CA SER A 166 4.16 -13.38 -16.34
C SER A 166 3.06 -12.33 -16.44
N ASP A 167 2.36 -12.30 -17.56
CA ASP A 167 1.11 -11.56 -17.72
C ASP A 167 -0.10 -12.31 -17.15
N LYS A 168 0.04 -13.63 -16.92
CA LYS A 168 -0.95 -14.46 -16.22
C LYS A 168 -0.65 -14.48 -14.72
N HIS A 169 -1.62 -14.07 -13.90
CA HIS A 169 -1.52 -14.07 -12.44
C HIS A 169 -1.97 -15.39 -11.84
N THR A 170 -1.30 -15.82 -10.77
CA THR A 170 -1.60 -17.02 -9.98
C THR A 170 -2.17 -16.65 -8.61
N VAL A 171 -2.62 -17.63 -7.81
CA VAL A 171 -3.01 -17.38 -6.41
C VAL A 171 -1.85 -16.79 -5.59
N GLU A 172 -0.61 -17.20 -5.85
CA GLU A 172 0.57 -16.61 -5.20
C GLU A 172 0.63 -15.08 -5.43
N CYS A 173 0.18 -14.59 -6.58
CA CYS A 173 0.11 -13.14 -6.82
C CYS A 173 -0.91 -12.46 -5.89
N LEU A 174 -2.06 -13.09 -5.66
CA LEU A 174 -3.09 -12.59 -4.75
C LEU A 174 -2.58 -12.57 -3.30
N GLU A 175 -1.90 -13.63 -2.88
CA GLU A 175 -1.29 -13.73 -1.55
C GLU A 175 -0.26 -12.61 -1.33
N LYS A 176 0.62 -12.36 -2.30
CA LYS A 176 1.58 -11.25 -2.26
C LYS A 176 0.89 -9.90 -2.05
N TRP A 177 -0.18 -9.63 -2.81
CA TRP A 177 -0.94 -8.38 -2.68
C TRP A 177 -1.68 -8.28 -1.33
N SER A 178 -2.16 -9.41 -0.80
CA SER A 178 -2.83 -9.48 0.50
C SER A 178 -1.84 -9.19 1.63
N GLU A 179 -0.65 -9.80 1.58
CA GLU A 179 0.45 -9.51 2.49
C GLU A 179 0.88 -8.04 2.42
N LEU A 180 0.90 -7.43 1.22
CA LEU A 180 1.15 -6.00 1.08
C LEU A 180 0.08 -5.17 1.79
N GLN A 181 -1.20 -5.47 1.57
CA GLN A 181 -2.29 -4.75 2.23
C GLN A 181 -2.18 -4.85 3.77
N LYS A 182 -1.92 -6.06 4.30
CA LYS A 182 -1.73 -6.30 5.73
C LYS A 182 -0.52 -5.55 6.29
N TYR A 183 0.61 -5.58 5.59
CA TYR A 183 1.80 -4.82 5.95
C TYR A 183 1.50 -3.33 6.00
N LEU A 184 0.83 -2.77 5.00
CA LEU A 184 0.53 -1.33 4.93
C LEU A 184 -0.42 -0.87 6.04
N LYS A 185 -1.39 -1.70 6.43
CA LYS A 185 -2.34 -1.38 7.49
C LYS A 185 -1.73 -1.50 8.89
N ASN A 186 -0.87 -2.50 9.11
CA ASN A 186 -0.45 -2.88 10.45
C ASN A 186 1.06 -2.65 10.63
N GLU A 187 1.87 -3.47 9.98
CA GLU A 187 3.30 -3.56 10.24
C GLU A 187 4.06 -2.26 9.89
N MET A 188 3.66 -1.56 8.83
CA MET A 188 4.25 -0.28 8.47
C MET A 188 4.05 0.78 9.56
N LEU A 189 2.90 0.79 10.25
CA LEU A 189 2.63 1.73 11.34
C LEU A 189 3.39 1.34 12.61
N LYS A 190 3.44 0.04 12.93
CA LYS A 190 4.26 -0.48 14.05
C LYS A 190 5.74 -0.14 13.88
N GLU A 191 6.28 -0.27 12.66
CA GLU A 191 7.67 0.14 12.33
C GLU A 191 7.94 1.65 12.55
N LEU A 192 6.89 2.47 12.63
CA LEU A 192 6.95 3.90 12.88
C LEU A 192 6.60 4.26 14.34
N ASP A 193 6.51 3.27 15.22
CA ASP A 193 6.01 3.38 16.60
C ASP A 193 4.62 4.04 16.67
N CYS A 194 3.74 3.67 15.73
CA CYS A 194 2.35 4.14 15.67
C CYS A 194 1.41 2.95 15.81
N GLU A 195 0.37 3.09 16.63
CA GLU A 195 -0.66 2.06 16.77
C GLU A 195 -1.52 1.98 15.48
N PRO A 196 -1.64 0.79 14.85
CA PRO A 196 -2.58 0.58 13.76
C PRO A 196 -4.00 0.96 14.16
N PHE A 197 -4.79 1.41 13.18
CA PHE A 197 -6.22 1.59 13.40
C PHE A 197 -6.96 0.28 13.10
N GLU A 198 -7.51 -0.33 14.15
CA GLU A 198 -8.38 -1.50 14.03
C GLU A 198 -9.80 -1.04 13.68
N SER A 199 -10.18 -1.24 12.41
CA SER A 199 -11.56 -0.96 12.00
C SER A 199 -12.43 -2.20 12.25
N ASN A 200 -13.56 -2.04 12.93
CA ASN A 200 -14.61 -3.07 13.04
C ASN A 200 -15.35 -3.35 11.72
N THR A 201 -14.94 -2.73 10.61
CA THR A 201 -15.63 -2.82 9.33
C THR A 201 -14.97 -3.85 8.41
N ASN A 202 -15.69 -4.93 8.11
CA ASN A 202 -15.28 -6.01 7.20
C ASN A 202 -15.36 -5.58 5.72
N TYR A 203 -14.69 -4.49 5.32
CA TYR A 203 -14.54 -4.13 3.90
C TYR A 203 -13.37 -4.89 3.23
N VAL A 204 -13.22 -6.17 3.55
CA VAL A 204 -12.28 -7.04 2.83
C VAL A 204 -13.03 -7.52 1.59
N SER A 205 -12.72 -6.94 0.43
CA SER A 205 -13.03 -7.60 -0.83
C SER A 205 -12.16 -8.84 -0.91
N LEU A 206 -12.78 -10.01 -0.79
CA LEU A 206 -12.11 -11.24 -1.21
C LEU A 206 -11.80 -11.12 -2.71
N PRO A 207 -10.67 -11.67 -3.17
CA PRO A 207 -10.37 -11.75 -4.60
C PRO A 207 -11.55 -12.36 -5.34
N ASP A 208 -11.90 -11.82 -6.51
CA ASP A 208 -12.90 -12.47 -7.36
C ASP A 208 -12.27 -13.71 -8.02
N PHE A 209 -12.37 -14.85 -7.34
CA PHE A 209 -11.85 -16.12 -7.81
C PHE A 209 -12.45 -16.56 -9.16
N ASN A 210 -13.62 -16.04 -9.55
CA ASN A 210 -14.24 -16.37 -10.85
C ASN A 210 -13.55 -15.70 -12.04
N SER A 211 -12.74 -14.66 -11.81
CA SER A 211 -11.88 -14.08 -12.87
C SER A 211 -10.69 -14.99 -13.23
N PHE A 212 -10.50 -16.11 -12.52
CA PHE A 212 -9.37 -17.04 -12.65
C PHE A 212 -9.83 -18.42 -13.18
N ILE A 213 -10.42 -18.46 -14.37
CA ILE A 213 -10.93 -19.71 -15.00
C ILE A 213 -9.80 -20.68 -15.44
N ASN A 214 -8.53 -20.26 -15.45
CA ASN A 214 -7.41 -21.10 -15.88
C ASN A 214 -6.46 -21.43 -14.72
N PHE A 215 -6.99 -22.12 -13.70
CA PHE A 215 -6.15 -22.78 -12.71
C PHE A 215 -5.70 -24.14 -13.26
N GLU A 216 -4.43 -24.26 -13.62
CA GLU A 216 -3.78 -25.57 -13.54
C GLU A 216 -3.61 -25.86 -12.05
N ILE A 217 -4.51 -26.70 -11.53
CA ILE A 217 -4.26 -27.38 -10.26
C ILE A 217 -3.05 -28.29 -10.56
N PRO A 218 -1.93 -28.18 -9.83
CA PRO A 218 -0.84 -29.15 -9.96
C PRO A 218 -1.43 -30.54 -9.76
N ASP A 219 -1.30 -31.39 -10.76
CA ASP A 219 -1.80 -32.76 -10.74
C ASP A 219 -1.14 -33.48 -9.54
N PHE A 220 -1.93 -33.80 -8.52
CA PHE A 220 -1.48 -34.57 -7.35
C PHE A 220 -1.50 -36.07 -7.66
N THR A 221 -0.98 -36.49 -8.82
CA THR A 221 -1.05 -37.86 -9.31
C THR A 221 0.19 -38.72 -9.06
N ASP A 222 1.14 -38.26 -8.24
CA ASP A 222 2.31 -39.07 -7.83
C ASP A 222 2.36 -39.28 -6.30
N SER A 223 1.34 -39.94 -5.74
CA SER A 223 1.41 -40.44 -4.34
C SER A 223 0.93 -41.87 -4.14
N ASP A 224 0.61 -42.60 -5.21
CA ASP A 224 0.30 -44.03 -5.14
C ASP A 224 1.49 -44.85 -5.68
N THR A 225 2.55 -44.98 -4.91
CA THR A 225 3.51 -46.10 -5.03
C THR A 225 4.38 -46.17 -3.78
N LEU A 226 3.81 -46.54 -2.64
CA LEU A 226 4.61 -47.03 -1.51
C LEU A 226 3.78 -47.88 -0.52
N ILE A 227 2.97 -48.82 -1.00
CA ILE A 227 2.57 -49.99 -0.19
C ILE A 227 2.48 -51.21 -1.10
N LEU A 228 3.51 -52.05 -1.08
CA LEU A 228 3.43 -53.51 -1.20
C LEU A 228 4.86 -54.10 -1.09
N THR A 229 5.30 -54.31 0.14
CA THR A 229 6.27 -55.37 0.45
C THR A 229 5.64 -56.29 1.49
N GLN A 230 5.14 -57.43 1.02
CA GLN A 230 5.09 -58.67 1.79
C GLN A 230 6.16 -59.60 1.21
#